data_AF-A0A1W1D009-F1
#
_entry.id   AF-A0A1W1D009-F1
#
_cell.length_a   1.000
_cell.length_b   1.000
_cell.length_c   1.000
_cell.angle_alpha   90.00
_cell.angle_beta   90.00
_cell.angle_gamma   90.00
#
_symmetry.space_group_name_H-M   'P 1'
#
loop_
_entity.id
_entity.type
_entity.pdbx_description
1 polymer ?
#
loop_
_entity_poly.entity_id
_entity_poly.type
_entity_poly.pdbx_seq_one_letter_code
_entity_poly.pdbx_strand_id
1 'polypeptide(L)'
;MKKETFILKNHDKDKKDIEIQASFEIDNKILTLKYRVIGDIKNYIFNEPSIQERKDELWKESCFELFIANRNNSLYYELNISPSTNWNFYHFSDYKTDMKEEKNISEPFIHSSKMQNEYKLSFEFEFYEELIEKELIFNLAVILLDTKGNEQLQQKL
;
A
#
# COMPACT_ATOMS: atom_id res chain seq x y z
N MET A 1 1.64 14.85 15.82
CA MET A 1 0.65 14.74 14.73
C MET A 1 1.10 15.39 13.42
N LYS A 2 1.43 14.57 12.41
CA LYS A 2 1.62 14.95 10.99
C LYS A 2 0.56 14.21 10.17
N LYS A 3 -0.18 14.88 9.29
CA LYS A 3 -1.20 14.27 8.45
C LYS A 3 -1.23 14.89 7.06
N GLU A 4 -1.26 14.06 6.04
CA GLU A 4 -1.38 14.50 4.65
C GLU A 4 -2.34 13.59 3.88
N THR A 5 -3.08 14.18 2.94
CA THR A 5 -4.06 13.49 2.09
C THR A 5 -3.79 13.85 0.63
N PHE A 6 -3.91 12.86 -0.24
CA PHE A 6 -3.56 12.94 -1.65
C PHE A 6 -4.65 12.30 -2.51
N ILE A 7 -4.78 12.81 -3.73
CA ILE A 7 -5.40 12.08 -4.85
C ILE A 7 -4.25 11.54 -5.69
N LEU A 8 -4.18 10.22 -5.82
CA LEU A 8 -3.11 9.56 -6.56
C LEU A 8 -3.34 9.70 -8.07
N LYS A 9 -2.25 9.89 -8.80
CA LYS A 9 -2.30 10.01 -10.26
C LYS A 9 -2.27 8.62 -10.89
N ASN A 10 -3.24 8.33 -11.76
CA ASN A 10 -3.19 7.14 -12.58
C ASN A 10 -2.10 7.29 -13.65
N HIS A 11 -1.26 6.26 -13.82
CA HIS A 11 -0.28 6.20 -14.90
C HIS A 11 -0.93 6.03 -16.27
N ASP A 12 -2.08 5.33 -16.32
CA ASP A 12 -2.97 5.30 -17.49
C ASP A 12 -3.92 6.50 -17.41
N LYS A 13 -3.64 7.53 -18.22
CA LYS A 13 -4.42 8.78 -18.21
C LYS A 13 -5.80 8.66 -18.84
N ASP A 14 -6.05 7.58 -19.58
CA ASP A 14 -7.31 7.34 -20.26
C ASP A 14 -8.30 6.59 -19.34
N LYS A 15 -7.80 5.86 -18.34
CA LYS A 15 -8.59 5.25 -17.28
C LYS A 15 -9.00 6.25 -16.19
N LYS A 16 -10.23 6.76 -16.35
CA LYS A 16 -10.88 7.74 -15.45
C LYS A 16 -12.10 7.17 -14.71
N ASP A 17 -12.24 5.86 -14.72
CA ASP A 17 -13.36 5.14 -14.10
C ASP A 17 -13.27 5.11 -12.57
N ILE A 18 -12.09 5.38 -12.01
CA ILE A 18 -11.83 5.46 -10.58
C ILE A 18 -11.00 6.69 -10.18
N GLU A 19 -11.21 7.14 -8.95
CA GLU A 19 -10.34 8.06 -8.21
C GLU A 19 -9.73 7.29 -7.01
N ILE A 20 -8.43 7.48 -6.77
CA ILE A 20 -7.76 6.89 -5.62
C ILE A 20 -7.34 8.01 -4.67
N GLN A 21 -7.86 7.98 -3.45
CA GLN A 21 -7.45 8.85 -2.36
C GLN A 21 -6.58 8.06 -1.40
N ALA A 22 -5.51 8.68 -0.92
CA ALA A 22 -4.63 8.09 0.07
C ALA A 22 -4.27 9.13 1.14
N SER A 23 -4.13 8.71 2.39
CA SER A 23 -3.66 9.56 3.47
C SER A 23 -2.77 8.80 4.40
N PHE A 24 -1.81 9.49 4.99
CA PHE A 24 -1.08 9.01 6.15
C PHE A 24 -1.24 9.98 7.32
N GLU A 25 -1.20 9.44 8.52
CA GLU A 25 -1.20 10.19 9.77
C GLU A 25 -0.17 9.56 10.70
N ILE A 26 0.64 10.40 11.34
CA ILE A 26 1.60 9.96 12.35
C ILE A 26 1.34 10.72 13.64
N ASP A 27 1.02 9.97 14.69
CA ASP A 27 0.86 10.49 16.04
C ASP A 27 1.35 9.49 17.08
N ASN A 28 2.12 9.94 18.08
CA ASN A 28 2.58 9.11 19.20
C ASN A 28 3.11 7.70 18.81
N LYS A 29 3.99 7.63 17.80
CA LYS A 29 4.56 6.39 17.24
C LYS A 29 3.61 5.48 16.46
N ILE A 30 2.38 5.92 16.24
CA ILE A 30 1.40 5.23 15.42
C ILE A 30 1.42 5.86 14.04
N LEU A 31 1.56 5.02 13.02
CA LEU A 31 1.36 5.39 11.62
C LEU A 31 0.04 4.78 11.15
N THR A 32 -0.90 5.64 10.79
CA THR A 32 -2.19 5.24 10.21
C THR A 32 -2.20 5.57 8.71
N LEU A 33 -2.43 4.57 7.87
CA LEU A 33 -2.69 4.71 6.44
C LEU A 33 -4.15 4.48 6.13
N LYS A 34 -4.66 5.23 5.15
CA LYS A 34 -5.99 5.02 4.59
C LYS A 34 -5.93 5.16 3.08
N TYR A 35 -6.49 4.20 2.38
CA TYR A 35 -6.73 4.21 0.94
C TYR A 35 -8.22 4.11 0.67
N ARG A 36 -8.68 4.86 -0.33
CA ARG A 36 -10.04 4.78 -0.87
C ARG A 36 -9.95 4.74 -2.39
N VAL A 37 -10.52 3.71 -3.00
CA VAL A 37 -10.73 3.63 -4.44
C VAL A 37 -12.22 3.87 -4.67
N ILE A 38 -12.57 4.91 -5.42
CA ILE A 38 -13.95 5.38 -5.60
C ILE A 38 -14.27 5.37 -7.09
N GLY A 39 -15.42 4.80 -7.49
CA GLY A 39 -15.86 4.76 -8.89
C GLY A 39 -16.30 3.37 -9.34
N ASP A 40 -16.05 3.02 -10.61
CA ASP A 40 -16.44 1.73 -11.20
C ASP A 40 -15.46 0.60 -10.82
N ILE A 41 -15.40 0.29 -9.53
CA ILE A 41 -14.41 -0.63 -8.96
C ILE A 41 -14.62 -2.11 -9.34
N LYS A 42 -15.71 -2.44 -10.06
CA LYS A 42 -16.03 -3.80 -10.49
C LYS A 42 -15.04 -4.37 -11.50
N ASN A 43 -14.32 -3.49 -12.21
CA ASN A 43 -13.32 -3.87 -13.20
C ASN A 43 -11.96 -4.21 -12.56
N TYR A 44 -11.84 -4.17 -11.24
CA TYR A 44 -10.58 -4.41 -10.53
C TYR A 44 -10.68 -5.57 -9.56
N ILE A 45 -9.56 -6.25 -9.35
CA ILE A 45 -9.45 -7.39 -8.47
C ILE A 45 -9.19 -6.89 -7.05
N PHE A 46 -10.10 -7.20 -6.14
CA PHE A 46 -9.95 -7.02 -4.69
C PHE A 46 -10.27 -8.35 -4.03
N ASN A 47 -9.24 -9.13 -3.74
CA ASN A 47 -9.39 -10.40 -3.04
C ASN A 47 -10.00 -10.17 -1.65
N GLU A 48 -10.91 -11.05 -1.25
CA GLU A 48 -11.57 -10.96 0.06
C GLU A 48 -10.55 -11.12 1.21
N PRO A 49 -10.76 -10.46 2.36
CA PRO A 49 -9.92 -10.62 3.54
C PRO A 49 -9.76 -12.09 3.94
N SER A 50 -8.52 -12.49 4.23
CA SER A 50 -8.19 -13.81 4.77
C SER A 50 -7.66 -13.71 6.19
N ILE A 51 -7.11 -14.80 6.73
CA ILE A 51 -6.23 -14.71 7.89
C ILE A 51 -5.08 -13.77 7.51
N GLN A 52 -4.87 -12.73 8.33
CA GLN A 52 -3.80 -11.75 8.15
C GLN A 52 -2.46 -12.44 8.42
N GLU A 53 -1.58 -12.40 7.42
CA GLU A 53 -0.24 -13.01 7.50
C GLU A 53 0.79 -12.12 6.81
N ARG A 54 2.05 -12.24 7.25
CA ARG A 54 3.18 -11.71 6.48
C ARG A 54 3.41 -12.55 5.24
N LYS A 55 3.44 -11.91 4.06
CA LYS A 55 3.68 -12.60 2.77
C LYS A 55 4.55 -11.80 1.84
N ASP A 56 5.42 -12.51 1.12
CA ASP A 56 6.23 -11.93 0.06
C ASP A 56 5.46 -11.77 -1.25
N GLU A 57 6.01 -10.96 -2.14
CA GLU A 57 5.57 -10.81 -3.53
C GLU A 57 4.14 -10.25 -3.73
N LEU A 58 3.61 -9.54 -2.73
CA LEU A 58 2.26 -8.95 -2.77
C LEU A 58 2.05 -7.97 -3.95
N TRP A 59 3.12 -7.34 -4.46
CA TRP A 59 3.10 -6.45 -5.62
C TRP A 59 2.76 -7.16 -6.95
N LYS A 60 2.69 -8.50 -6.96
CA LYS A 60 2.21 -9.28 -8.11
C LYS A 60 0.68 -9.30 -8.22
N GLU A 61 -0.02 -8.85 -7.18
CA GLU A 61 -1.48 -8.70 -7.14
C GLU A 61 -1.88 -7.22 -7.05
N SER A 62 -3.18 -6.94 -6.87
CA SER A 62 -3.58 -5.60 -6.41
C SER A 62 -2.91 -5.35 -5.04
N CYS A 63 -2.23 -4.22 -4.89
CA CYS A 63 -1.40 -3.92 -3.73
C CYS A 63 -1.46 -2.42 -3.39
N PHE A 64 -1.42 -2.10 -2.11
CA PHE A 64 -1.37 -0.74 -1.58
C PHE A 64 -0.03 -0.55 -0.87
N GLU A 65 0.70 0.50 -1.25
CA GLU A 65 2.12 0.61 -0.95
C GLU A 65 2.45 1.92 -0.25
N LEU A 66 3.26 1.89 0.80
CA LEU A 66 3.88 3.09 1.38
C LEU A 66 5.39 2.95 1.32
N PHE A 67 6.05 3.98 0.80
CA PHE A 67 7.49 4.14 0.85
C PHE A 67 7.86 5.22 1.86
N ILE A 68 8.84 4.92 2.71
CA ILE A 68 9.38 5.84 3.72
C ILE A 68 10.89 5.94 3.51
N ALA A 69 11.39 7.12 3.18
CA ALA A 69 12.83 7.35 3.00
C ALA A 69 13.28 8.57 3.80
N ASN A 70 14.56 8.62 4.18
CA ASN A 70 15.19 9.84 4.69
C ASN A 70 15.90 10.57 3.54
N ARG A 71 15.73 11.89 3.40
CA ARG A 71 16.38 12.68 2.35
C ARG A 71 17.90 12.52 2.27
N ASN A 72 18.54 12.22 3.39
CA ASN A 72 19.99 12.16 3.53
C ASN A 72 20.52 10.72 3.57
N ASN A 73 19.68 9.71 3.30
CA ASN A 73 20.06 8.30 3.33
C ASN A 73 19.50 7.56 2.10
N SER A 74 20.25 6.58 1.58
CA SER A 74 19.78 5.67 0.52
C SER A 74 18.82 4.59 1.06
N LEU A 75 18.89 4.29 2.36
CA LEU A 75 18.00 3.35 3.02
C LEU A 75 16.56 3.87 2.97
N TYR A 76 15.65 2.98 2.55
CA TYR A 76 14.23 3.23 2.59
C TYR A 76 13.46 1.98 3.02
N TYR A 77 12.24 2.21 3.46
CA TYR A 77 11.29 1.18 3.84
C TYR A 77 10.13 1.14 2.84
N GLU A 78 9.58 -0.06 2.65
CA GLU A 78 8.45 -0.32 1.78
C GLU A 78 7.44 -1.19 2.52
N LEU A 79 6.23 -0.67 2.71
CA LEU A 79 5.09 -1.41 3.24
C LEU A 79 4.17 -1.80 2.10
N ASN A 80 3.91 -3.09 1.96
CA ASN A 80 3.02 -3.65 0.96
C ASN A 80 1.83 -4.32 1.63
N ILE A 81 0.61 -4.00 1.17
CA ILE A 81 -0.63 -4.51 1.75
C ILE A 81 -1.55 -4.96 0.61
N SER A 82 -1.99 -6.22 0.64
CA SER A 82 -2.96 -6.73 -0.33
C SER A 82 -4.40 -6.51 0.14
N PRO A 83 -5.38 -6.55 -0.78
CA PRO A 83 -6.79 -6.53 -0.43
C PRO A 83 -7.24 -7.64 0.53
N SER A 84 -6.54 -8.77 0.53
CA SER A 84 -6.81 -9.92 1.39
C SER A 84 -6.26 -9.76 2.81
N THR A 85 -5.85 -8.54 3.19
CA THR A 85 -5.20 -8.19 4.46
C THR A 85 -3.88 -8.91 4.74
N ASN A 86 -3.25 -9.50 3.72
CA ASN A 86 -1.84 -9.92 3.85
C ASN A 86 -0.95 -8.70 3.65
N TRP A 87 0.20 -8.70 4.32
CA TRP A 87 1.06 -7.53 4.34
C TRP A 87 2.53 -7.92 4.43
N ASN A 88 3.44 -7.02 4.13
CA ASN A 88 4.82 -7.13 4.59
C ASN A 88 5.46 -5.75 4.65
N PHE A 89 6.43 -5.59 5.53
CA PHE A 89 7.21 -4.37 5.65
C PHE A 89 8.68 -4.73 5.44
N TYR A 90 9.31 -4.08 4.48
CA TYR A 90 10.71 -4.31 4.11
C TYR A 90 11.55 -3.08 4.37
N HIS A 91 12.85 -3.29 4.55
CA HIS A 91 13.88 -2.27 4.37
C HIS A 91 14.84 -2.66 3.24
N PHE A 92 15.39 -1.63 2.61
CA PHE A 92 16.36 -1.73 1.53
C PHE A 92 17.56 -0.85 1.85
N SER A 93 18.77 -1.28 1.49
CA SER A 93 20.00 -0.49 1.72
C SER A 93 20.18 0.65 0.69
N ASP A 94 19.65 0.45 -0.51
CA ASP A 94 19.61 1.38 -1.63
C ASP A 94 18.48 0.94 -2.58
N TYR A 95 18.26 1.65 -3.68
CA TYR A 95 17.21 1.35 -4.67
C TYR A 95 17.15 -0.15 -5.03
N LYS A 96 16.08 -0.83 -4.57
CA LYS A 96 15.81 -2.25 -4.77
C LYS A 96 16.95 -3.21 -4.37
N THR A 97 17.81 -2.79 -3.45
CA THR A 97 18.98 -3.55 -3.00
C THR A 97 18.81 -4.06 -1.58
N ASP A 98 19.26 -5.28 -1.31
CA ASP A 98 19.23 -5.95 0.00
C ASP A 98 17.84 -5.98 0.67
N MET A 99 16.80 -6.27 -0.09
CA MET A 99 15.42 -6.40 0.42
C MET A 99 15.38 -7.39 1.61
N LYS A 100 14.96 -6.89 2.77
CA LYS A 100 14.83 -7.68 4.00
C LYS A 100 13.54 -7.32 4.71
N GLU A 101 12.90 -8.32 5.30
CA GLU A 101 11.75 -8.11 6.16
C GLU A 101 12.14 -7.31 7.41
N GLU A 102 11.41 -6.22 7.67
CA GLU A 102 11.52 -5.38 8.85
C GLU A 102 10.72 -5.97 10.02
N LYS A 103 11.41 -6.13 11.15
CA LYS A 103 10.91 -6.82 12.34
C LYS A 103 10.58 -5.87 13.48
N ASN A 104 11.08 -4.64 13.45
CA ASN A 104 10.94 -3.64 14.52
C ASN A 104 9.63 -2.84 14.39
N ILE A 105 8.52 -3.53 14.15
CA ILE A 105 7.16 -2.97 14.10
C ILE A 105 6.16 -3.88 14.80
N SER A 106 5.08 -3.30 15.32
CA SER A 106 3.99 -4.09 15.89
C SER A 106 3.27 -4.91 14.82
N GLU A 107 2.52 -5.93 15.25
CA GLU A 107 1.47 -6.47 14.38
C GLU A 107 0.48 -5.34 14.06
N PRO A 108 0.14 -5.11 12.79
CA PRO A 108 -0.74 -4.02 12.39
C PRO A 108 -2.20 -4.39 12.58
N PHE A 109 -3.04 -3.37 12.74
CA PHE A 109 -4.47 -3.49 12.56
C PHE A 109 -4.82 -3.16 11.09
N ILE A 110 -5.27 -4.16 10.35
CA ILE A 110 -5.65 -4.00 8.94
C ILE A 110 -7.16 -4.21 8.81
N HIS A 111 -7.82 -3.27 8.16
CA HIS A 111 -9.23 -3.41 7.80
C HIS A 111 -9.44 -3.02 6.35
N SER A 112 -10.16 -3.86 5.62
CA SER A 112 -10.64 -3.53 4.30
C SER A 112 -12.13 -3.77 4.17
N SER A 113 -12.77 -2.95 3.35
CA SER A 113 -14.19 -3.10 3.01
C SER A 113 -14.42 -2.76 1.55
N LYS A 114 -15.32 -3.51 0.93
CA LYS A 114 -15.75 -3.30 -0.45
C LYS A 114 -17.26 -3.05 -0.46
N MET A 115 -17.65 -1.97 -1.10
CA MET A 115 -19.04 -1.61 -1.41
C MET A 115 -19.20 -1.55 -2.94
N GLN A 116 -20.38 -1.17 -3.42
CA GLN A 116 -20.67 -1.15 -4.85
C GLN A 116 -19.71 -0.26 -5.67
N ASN A 117 -19.41 0.94 -5.17
CA ASN A 117 -18.61 1.95 -5.87
C ASN A 117 -17.39 2.43 -5.06
N GLU A 118 -17.02 1.69 -4.02
CA GLU A 118 -15.95 2.11 -3.13
C GLU A 118 -15.23 0.91 -2.51
N TYR A 119 -13.90 0.94 -2.53
CA TYR A 119 -13.05 0.05 -1.76
C TYR A 119 -12.25 0.88 -0.76
N LYS A 120 -12.19 0.45 0.49
CA LYS A 120 -11.41 1.08 1.56
C LYS A 120 -10.41 0.09 2.11
N LEU A 121 -9.22 0.60 2.42
CA LEU A 121 -8.21 -0.10 3.21
C LEU A 121 -7.68 0.87 4.27
N SER A 122 -7.59 0.42 5.51
CA SER A 122 -6.84 1.09 6.56
C SER A 122 -5.81 0.14 7.15
N PHE A 123 -4.65 0.70 7.46
CA PHE A 123 -3.54 -0.01 8.09
C PHE A 123 -2.99 0.86 9.20
N GLU A 124 -2.86 0.31 10.39
CA GLU A 124 -2.33 1.02 11.55
C GLU A 124 -1.27 0.17 12.23
N PHE A 125 -0.11 0.75 12.48
CA PHE A 125 0.96 0.07 13.21
C PHE A 125 1.71 1.03 14.12
N GLU A 126 2.27 0.48 15.19
CA GLU A 126 3.23 1.16 16.03
C GLU A 126 4.65 0.82 15.57
N PHE A 127 5.51 1.82 15.49
CA PHE A 127 6.94 1.63 15.23
C PHE A 127 7.76 1.85 16.51
N TYR A 128 8.79 1.02 16.71
CA TYR A 128 9.50 0.96 18.00
C TYR A 128 10.73 1.89 18.07
N GLU A 129 11.34 2.21 16.94
CA GLU A 129 12.50 3.10 16.85
C GLU A 129 12.08 4.55 16.55
N GLU A 130 13.00 5.51 16.62
CA GLU A 130 12.77 6.86 16.08
C GLU A 130 12.83 6.82 14.55
N LEU A 131 11.91 6.06 13.91
CA LEU A 131 11.74 6.01 12.46
C LEU A 131 11.57 7.42 11.86
N ILE A 132 11.22 8.40 12.71
CA ILE A 132 10.97 9.81 12.44
C ILE A 132 12.10 10.69 13.00
N GLU A 133 13.34 10.33 12.74
CA GLU A 133 14.39 11.34 12.71
C GLU A 133 14.29 12.17 11.41
N LYS A 134 14.73 13.43 11.50
CA LYS A 134 14.33 14.56 10.64
C LYS A 134 14.48 14.26 9.14
N GLU A 135 13.58 14.87 8.36
CA GLU A 135 13.54 14.89 6.88
C GLU A 135 13.03 13.64 6.14
N LEU A 136 12.04 12.96 6.72
CA LEU A 136 11.33 11.89 6.01
C LEU A 136 10.57 12.37 4.77
N ILE A 137 10.63 11.56 3.72
CA ILE A 137 9.78 11.62 2.54
C ILE A 137 8.88 10.39 2.54
N PHE A 138 7.61 10.62 2.26
CA PHE A 138 6.60 9.58 2.09
C PHE A 138 6.16 9.55 0.63
N ASN A 139 5.98 8.35 0.09
CA ASN A 139 5.34 8.14 -1.19
C ASN A 139 4.27 7.06 -1.03
N LEU A 140 3.08 7.30 -1.59
CA LEU A 140 1.94 6.39 -1.54
C LEU A 140 1.65 5.93 -2.96
N ALA A 141 1.55 4.62 -3.16
CA ALA A 141 1.26 4.03 -4.45
C ALA A 141 0.22 2.92 -4.32
N VAL A 142 -0.42 2.60 -5.45
CA VAL A 142 -1.38 1.51 -5.55
C VAL A 142 -1.19 0.82 -6.89
N ILE A 143 -1.08 -0.50 -6.85
CA ILE A 143 -1.19 -1.39 -8.00
C ILE A 143 -2.62 -1.95 -7.98
N LEU A 144 -3.38 -1.77 -9.07
CA LEU A 144 -4.69 -2.40 -9.22
C LEU A 144 -4.69 -3.28 -10.46
N LEU A 145 -4.97 -4.57 -10.27
CA LEU A 145 -5.15 -5.49 -11.39
C LEU A 145 -6.55 -5.35 -11.97
N ASP A 146 -6.62 -5.23 -13.30
CA ASP A 146 -7.87 -5.20 -14.05
C ASP A 146 -8.38 -6.63 -14.28
N THR A 147 -9.68 -6.86 -14.11
CA THR A 147 -10.32 -8.14 -14.41
C THR A 147 -10.19 -8.53 -15.88
N LYS A 148 -10.13 -7.55 -16.80
CA LYS A 148 -9.99 -7.76 -18.24
C LYS A 148 -8.57 -8.14 -18.67
N GLY A 149 -7.55 -7.76 -17.91
CA GLY A 149 -6.15 -8.09 -18.19
C GLY A 149 -5.85 -9.59 -18.03
N ASN A 150 -6.58 -10.27 -17.14
CA ASN A 150 -6.48 -11.70 -16.93
C ASN A 150 -7.07 -12.53 -18.08
N GLU A 151 -8.10 -12.02 -18.76
CA GLU A 151 -8.71 -12.70 -19.92
C GLU A 151 -7.77 -12.73 -21.15
N GLN A 152 -6.93 -11.71 -21.35
CA GLN A 152 -5.98 -11.67 -22.49
C GLN A 152 -4.79 -12.62 -22.33
N LEU A 153 -4.41 -12.98 -21.10
CA LEU A 153 -3.35 -13.96 -20.84
C LEU A 153 -3.86 -15.40 -21.00
N GLN A 154 -5.14 -15.67 -20.69
CA GLN A 154 -5.75 -16.99 -20.88
C GLN A 154 -6.12 -17.31 -22.33
N GLN A 155 -6.17 -16.32 -23.23
CA GLN A 155 -6.37 -16.54 -24.67
C GLN A 155 -5.06 -16.76 -25.45
N LYS A 156 -3.91 -16.78 -24.77
CA LYS A 156 -2.57 -16.95 -25.37
C LYS A 156 -1.81 -18.20 -24.89
N LEU A 157 -2.48 -19.09 -24.15
CA LEU A 157 -2.02 -20.44 -23.82
C LEU A 157 -2.86 -21.47 -24.58
#